data_AF-A0A7Y3DQS4-F1
#
_entry.id   AF-A0A7Y3DQS4-F1
#
_cell.length_a   1.000
_cell.length_b   1.000
_cell.length_c   1.000
_cell.angle_alpha   90.00
_cell.angle_beta   90.00
_cell.angle_gamma   90.00
#
_symmetry.space_group_name_H-M   'P 1'
#
loop_
_entity.id
_entity.type
_entity.pdbx_description
1 polymer ?
#
loop_
_entity_poly.entity_id
_entity_poly.type
_entity_poly.pdbx_seq_one_letter_code
_entity_poly.pdbx_strand_id
1 'polypeptide(L)'
;MKMERHYHKHTNSFNSRAMIAAISGLGSLSAAIYLINFKIYDLIPAFSKLADIQLYVIMFLFLGALYLCAVFVVLKMDFKDQSSWRLTAIIIFAAVIFRLCLIPSNPEVLSKDMYRYIWDGRVQQNGINPYLYPPDAEELESMRDDKIFPNINRKNYPTLYPAGAQVFFRIFYILVGDSVTAYKGIMVFLDIVTLLLLNALLRVFGFKKSRIIIYAWNPLVIFEIAYSGHLEGLTVFLMVAAIYLSVIHKKKIGNYHVGPRSRG
;
A
#
# COMPACT_ATOMS: atom_id res chain seq x y z
N MET A 1 -32.67 -49.25 -1.32
CA MET A 1 -32.24 -48.69 -0.02
C MET A 1 -30.96 -47.89 -0.23
N LYS A 2 -31.06 -46.59 -0.52
CA LYS A 2 -29.90 -45.68 -0.72
C LYS A 2 -29.64 -44.97 0.61
N MET A 3 -28.53 -45.32 1.27
CA MET A 3 -28.04 -44.58 2.43
C MET A 3 -27.52 -43.21 1.97
N GLU A 4 -28.27 -42.14 2.22
CA GLU A 4 -27.73 -40.79 2.22
C GLU A 4 -26.90 -40.60 3.50
N ARG A 5 -25.57 -40.53 3.34
CA ARG A 5 -24.68 -40.05 4.39
C ARG A 5 -24.89 -38.55 4.57
N HIS A 6 -25.71 -38.18 5.55
CA HIS A 6 -25.76 -36.84 6.11
C HIS A 6 -24.41 -36.50 6.75
N TYR A 7 -23.54 -35.82 5.99
CA TYR A 7 -22.36 -35.17 6.54
C TYR A 7 -22.84 -33.92 7.28
N HIS A 8 -23.16 -34.07 8.56
CA HIS A 8 -23.28 -32.92 9.47
C HIS A 8 -21.89 -32.29 9.65
N LYS A 9 -21.61 -31.28 8.84
CA LYS A 9 -20.50 -30.36 9.09
C LYS A 9 -20.90 -29.52 10.30
N HIS A 10 -20.52 -29.96 11.50
CA HIS A 10 -20.55 -29.13 12.71
C HIS A 10 -19.65 -27.91 12.47
N THR A 11 -20.23 -26.86 11.91
CA THR A 11 -19.60 -25.55 11.82
C THR A 11 -19.93 -24.84 13.12
N ASN A 12 -18.95 -24.74 14.02
CA ASN A 12 -19.05 -23.83 15.16
C ASN A 12 -19.17 -22.41 14.59
N SER A 13 -20.41 -21.93 14.41
CA SER A 13 -20.66 -20.59 13.90
C SER A 13 -20.30 -19.59 15.00
N PHE A 14 -19.11 -19.02 14.91
CA PHE A 14 -18.69 -18.02 15.89
C PHE A 14 -19.47 -16.71 15.72
N ASN A 15 -19.67 -15.99 16.83
CA ASN A 15 -20.36 -14.70 16.89
C ASN A 15 -19.52 -13.60 16.22
N SER A 16 -20.15 -12.73 15.42
CA SER A 16 -19.51 -11.58 14.74
C SER A 16 -18.76 -10.64 15.70
N ARG A 17 -19.18 -10.56 16.97
CA ARG A 17 -18.44 -9.81 18.00
C ARG A 17 -17.04 -10.39 18.26
N ALA A 18 -16.91 -11.72 18.27
CA ALA A 18 -15.63 -12.39 18.46
C ALA A 18 -14.70 -12.15 17.25
N MET A 19 -15.24 -12.14 16.03
CA MET A 19 -14.48 -11.79 14.83
C MET A 19 -13.94 -10.36 14.90
N ILE A 20 -14.81 -9.41 15.24
CA ILE A 20 -14.44 -8.01 15.38
C ILE A 20 -13.37 -7.86 16.46
N ALA A 21 -13.53 -8.50 17.61
CA ALA A 21 -12.53 -8.46 18.68
C ALA A 21 -11.18 -9.04 18.25
N ALA A 22 -11.17 -10.19 17.55
CA ALA A 22 -9.96 -10.82 17.04
C ALA A 22 -9.24 -9.92 16.04
N ILE A 23 -9.95 -9.36 15.06
CA ILE A 23 -9.38 -8.47 14.06
C ILE A 23 -8.91 -7.17 14.71
N SER A 24 -9.69 -6.55 15.60
CA SER A 24 -9.23 -5.36 16.33
C SER A 24 -7.98 -5.64 17.15
N GLY A 25 -7.88 -6.80 17.83
CA GLY A 25 -6.69 -7.18 18.60
C GLY A 25 -5.44 -7.33 17.73
N LEU A 26 -5.54 -8.07 16.63
CA LEU A 26 -4.46 -8.21 15.65
C LEU A 26 -4.05 -6.85 15.07
N GLY A 27 -5.03 -6.01 14.74
CA GLY A 27 -4.80 -4.69 14.17
C GLY A 27 -4.11 -3.74 15.15
N SER A 28 -4.53 -3.70 16.41
CA SER A 28 -3.88 -2.89 17.44
C SER A 28 -2.43 -3.29 17.69
N LEU A 29 -2.14 -4.60 17.69
CA LEU A 29 -0.76 -5.09 17.83
C LEU A 29 0.10 -4.69 16.63
N SER A 30 -0.42 -4.84 15.40
CA SER A 30 0.28 -4.35 14.21
C SER A 30 0.50 -2.84 14.23
N ALA A 31 -0.50 -2.05 14.65
CA ALA A 31 -0.38 -0.60 14.76
C ALA A 31 0.72 -0.18 15.73
N ALA A 32 0.80 -0.84 16.90
CA ALA A 32 1.85 -0.56 17.88
C ALA A 32 3.25 -0.80 17.30
N ILE A 33 3.41 -1.87 16.52
CA ILE A 33 4.68 -2.20 15.86
C ILE A 33 5.02 -1.15 14.78
N TYR A 34 4.08 -0.79 13.91
CA TYR A 34 4.31 0.27 12.91
C TYR A 34 4.58 1.64 13.54
N LEU A 35 3.98 1.94 14.69
CA LEU A 35 4.19 3.19 15.42
C LEU A 35 5.58 3.26 16.05
N ILE A 36 6.02 2.17 16.68
CA ILE A 36 7.34 2.07 17.29
C ILE A 36 8.42 2.03 16.19
N ASN A 37 8.24 1.19 15.17
CA ASN A 37 9.15 1.02 14.04
C ASN A 37 10.64 0.95 14.51
N PHE A 38 11.56 1.60 13.79
CA PHE A 38 12.97 1.70 14.16
C PHE A 38 13.25 2.49 15.45
N LYS A 39 12.27 3.15 16.07
CA LYS A 39 12.44 3.82 17.38
C LYS A 39 12.55 2.83 18.54
N ILE A 40 12.41 1.53 18.29
CA ILE A 40 12.58 0.50 19.31
C ILE A 40 13.99 0.50 19.91
N TYR A 41 15.00 0.96 19.17
CA TYR A 41 16.36 1.11 19.68
C TYR A 41 16.44 2.05 20.88
N ASP A 42 15.66 3.13 20.85
CA ASP A 42 15.60 4.11 21.93
C ASP A 42 14.85 3.57 23.16
N LEU A 43 13.92 2.63 22.94
CA LEU A 43 13.04 2.10 23.98
C LEU A 43 13.63 0.86 24.67
N ILE A 44 14.35 0.02 23.93
CA ILE A 44 14.83 -1.28 24.39
C ILE A 44 16.30 -1.43 24.01
N PRO A 45 17.24 -1.14 24.94
CA PRO A 45 18.67 -1.19 24.68
C PRO A 45 19.19 -2.55 24.18
N ALA A 46 18.48 -3.65 24.48
CA ALA A 46 18.84 -4.97 23.98
C ALA A 46 18.84 -5.05 22.44
N PHE A 47 18.04 -4.22 21.75
CA PHE A 47 18.03 -4.18 20.30
C PHE A 47 19.11 -3.28 19.71
N SER A 48 19.74 -2.38 20.47
CA SER A 48 20.73 -1.39 19.97
C SER A 48 21.92 -1.99 19.19
N LYS A 49 22.19 -3.30 19.35
CA LYS A 49 23.25 -4.01 18.64
C LYS A 49 22.83 -4.56 17.27
N LEU A 50 21.53 -4.59 16.96
CA LEU A 50 21.03 -5.05 15.66
C LEU A 50 21.19 -3.96 14.62
N ALA A 51 21.68 -4.33 13.44
CA ALA A 51 21.61 -3.44 12.28
C ALA A 51 20.15 -3.19 11.88
N ASP A 52 19.83 -2.01 11.34
CA ASP A 52 18.47 -1.62 10.97
C ASP A 52 17.78 -2.66 10.09
N ILE A 53 18.51 -3.23 9.12
CA ILE A 53 17.97 -4.25 8.23
C ILE A 53 17.55 -5.53 8.95
N GLN A 54 18.27 -5.92 10.02
CA GLN A 54 17.92 -7.10 10.82
C GLN A 54 16.63 -6.86 11.60
N LEU A 55 16.51 -5.68 12.21
CA LEU A 55 15.30 -5.27 12.91
C LEU A 55 14.10 -5.22 11.95
N TYR A 56 14.29 -4.64 10.76
CA TYR A 56 13.27 -4.66 9.71
C TYR A 56 12.80 -6.08 9.41
N VAL A 57 13.72 -7.03 9.17
CA VAL A 57 13.36 -8.42 8.86
C VAL A 57 12.55 -9.05 9.99
N ILE A 58 12.97 -8.89 11.24
CA ILE A 58 12.24 -9.42 12.41
C ILE A 58 10.82 -8.84 12.47
N MET A 59 10.72 -7.51 12.36
CA MET A 59 9.45 -6.80 12.38
C MET A 59 8.55 -7.21 11.21
N PHE A 60 9.09 -7.32 10.01
CA PHE A 60 8.39 -7.74 8.80
C PHE A 60 7.85 -9.16 8.93
N LEU A 61 8.64 -10.11 9.44
CA LEU A 61 8.21 -11.49 9.66
C LEU A 61 7.08 -11.57 10.72
N PHE A 62 7.21 -10.80 11.81
CA PHE A 62 6.19 -10.77 12.85
C PHE A 62 4.88 -10.15 12.35
N LEU A 63 4.95 -9.00 11.67
CA LEU A 63 3.80 -8.37 11.00
C LEU A 63 3.20 -9.30 9.94
N GLY A 64 4.02 -10.04 9.20
CA GLY A 64 3.61 -11.07 8.25
C GLY A 64 2.80 -12.18 8.92
N ALA A 65 3.24 -12.68 10.07
CA ALA A 65 2.48 -13.68 10.84
C ALA A 65 1.13 -13.13 11.32
N LEU A 66 1.08 -11.90 11.85
CA LEU A 66 -0.16 -11.24 12.25
C LEU A 66 -1.12 -11.04 11.06
N TYR A 67 -0.59 -10.59 9.93
CA TYR A 67 -1.31 -10.41 8.68
C TYR A 67 -1.91 -11.74 8.18
N LEU A 68 -1.10 -12.80 8.09
CA LEU A 68 -1.56 -14.12 7.65
C LEU A 68 -2.62 -14.70 8.60
N CYS A 69 -2.47 -14.50 9.91
CA CYS A 69 -3.48 -14.85 10.90
C CYS A 69 -4.79 -14.08 10.66
N ALA A 70 -4.73 -12.76 10.46
CA ALA A 70 -5.91 -11.94 10.19
C ALA A 70 -6.62 -12.34 8.89
N VAL A 71 -5.86 -12.59 7.82
CA VAL A 71 -6.39 -13.10 6.55
C VAL A 71 -7.03 -14.47 6.74
N PHE A 72 -6.39 -15.38 7.48
CA PHE A 72 -6.94 -16.69 7.78
C PHE A 72 -8.27 -16.58 8.54
N VAL A 73 -8.33 -15.75 9.58
CA VAL A 73 -9.55 -15.47 10.35
C VAL A 73 -10.66 -14.95 9.43
N VAL A 74 -10.36 -14.01 8.52
CA VAL A 74 -11.38 -13.45 7.62
C VAL A 74 -11.84 -14.43 6.53
N LEU A 75 -10.93 -15.23 5.97
CA LEU A 75 -11.23 -16.07 4.80
C LEU A 75 -11.71 -17.47 5.15
N LYS A 76 -11.33 -18.02 6.30
CA LYS A 76 -11.57 -19.43 6.64
C LYS A 76 -12.53 -19.65 7.81
N MET A 77 -12.61 -18.71 8.75
CA MET A 77 -13.51 -18.89 9.89
C MET A 77 -14.93 -18.51 9.49
N ASP A 78 -15.89 -19.41 9.71
CA ASP A 78 -17.29 -19.25 9.33
C ASP A 78 -18.06 -18.39 10.34
N PHE A 79 -17.78 -17.08 10.34
CA PHE A 79 -18.59 -16.11 11.07
C PHE A 79 -19.84 -15.74 10.28
N LYS A 80 -21.01 -15.76 10.96
CA LYS A 80 -22.34 -15.51 10.37
C LYS A 80 -22.45 -14.18 9.61
N ASP A 81 -21.67 -13.17 9.97
CA ASP A 81 -21.70 -11.84 9.36
C ASP A 81 -20.29 -11.29 9.02
N GLN A 82 -19.51 -12.06 8.27
CA GLN A 82 -18.26 -11.57 7.66
C GLN A 82 -18.48 -10.40 6.68
N SER A 83 -19.74 -10.11 6.31
CA SER A 83 -20.11 -9.02 5.41
C SER A 83 -20.41 -7.71 6.17
N SER A 84 -20.23 -7.69 7.50
CA SER A 84 -20.50 -6.51 8.31
C SER A 84 -19.68 -5.31 7.85
N TRP A 85 -20.35 -4.18 7.62
CA TRP A 85 -19.69 -2.92 7.29
C TRP A 85 -18.73 -2.47 8.41
N ARG A 86 -19.03 -2.82 9.67
CA ARG A 86 -18.19 -2.52 10.84
C ARG A 86 -16.84 -3.19 10.75
N LEU A 87 -16.82 -4.48 10.40
CA LEU A 87 -15.58 -5.23 10.20
C LEU A 87 -14.74 -4.60 9.08
N THR A 88 -15.38 -4.28 7.95
CA THR A 88 -14.70 -3.64 6.81
C THR A 88 -14.15 -2.26 7.22
N ALA A 89 -14.91 -1.48 7.99
CA ALA A 89 -14.48 -0.18 8.49
C ALA A 89 -13.28 -0.28 9.42
N ILE A 90 -13.25 -1.26 10.33
CA ILE A 90 -12.11 -1.53 11.23
C ILE A 90 -10.86 -1.91 10.43
N ILE A 91 -11.00 -2.80 9.44
CA ILE A 91 -9.88 -3.20 8.57
C ILE A 91 -9.30 -1.99 7.85
N ILE A 92 -10.14 -1.16 7.24
CA ILE A 92 -9.71 0.04 6.51
C ILE A 92 -9.10 1.06 7.47
N PHE A 93 -9.73 1.30 8.62
CA PHE A 93 -9.23 2.23 9.63
C PHE A 93 -7.83 1.83 10.11
N ALA A 94 -7.64 0.57 10.51
CA ALA A 94 -6.33 0.05 10.90
C ALA A 94 -5.31 0.17 9.76
N ALA A 95 -5.70 -0.18 8.53
CA ALA A 95 -4.83 -0.08 7.36
C ALA A 95 -4.34 1.35 7.09
N VAL A 96 -5.20 2.35 7.30
CA VAL A 96 -4.82 3.78 7.21
C VAL A 96 -3.85 4.13 8.33
N ILE A 97 -4.13 3.74 9.58
CA ILE A 97 -3.23 4.00 10.71
C ILE A 97 -1.83 3.41 10.46
N PHE A 98 -1.74 2.17 9.97
CA PHE A 98 -0.46 1.52 9.67
C PHE A 98 0.40 2.36 8.71
N ARG A 99 -0.21 2.90 7.66
CA ARG A 99 0.48 3.75 6.67
C ARG A 99 0.90 5.09 7.28
N LEU A 100 0.01 5.73 8.03
CA LEU A 100 0.28 7.03 8.66
C LEU A 100 1.44 6.96 9.65
N CYS A 101 1.58 5.86 10.40
CA CYS A 101 2.70 5.64 11.30
C CYS A 101 4.08 5.67 10.59
N LEU A 102 4.13 5.28 9.31
CA LEU A 102 5.39 5.14 8.56
C LEU A 102 5.77 6.39 7.76
N ILE A 103 4.85 7.30 7.46
CA ILE A 103 5.11 8.57 6.74
C ILE A 103 6.30 9.35 7.34
N PRO A 104 6.39 9.61 8.67
CA PRO A 104 7.48 10.39 9.25
C PRO A 104 8.77 9.60 9.45
N SER A 105 8.80 8.30 9.14
CA SER A 105 10.00 7.48 9.35
C SER A 105 11.08 7.80 8.31
N ASN A 106 12.35 7.77 8.74
CA ASN A 106 13.49 7.81 7.81
C ASN A 106 13.45 6.57 6.90
N PRO A 107 13.37 6.71 5.56
CA PRO A 107 13.21 5.60 4.61
C PRO A 107 14.49 4.82 4.30
N GLU A 108 15.66 5.25 4.78
CA GLU A 108 16.98 4.80 4.29
C GLU A 108 17.28 3.30 4.47
N VAL A 109 16.57 2.59 5.34
CA VAL A 109 16.86 1.19 5.67
C VAL A 109 16.57 0.25 4.49
N LEU A 110 15.51 0.53 3.72
CA LEU A 110 15.06 -0.36 2.64
C LEU A 110 15.55 0.10 1.27
N SER A 111 15.36 1.38 0.97
CA SER A 111 15.65 1.93 -0.34
C SER A 111 15.88 3.43 -0.28
N LYS A 112 16.70 3.94 -1.19
CA LYS A 112 16.93 5.37 -1.42
C LYS A 112 16.42 5.84 -2.78
N ASP A 113 15.66 5.00 -3.50
CA ASP A 113 15.19 5.32 -4.85
C ASP A 113 14.26 6.53 -4.88
N MET A 114 13.51 6.77 -3.80
CA MET A 114 12.68 7.97 -3.67
C MET A 114 13.46 9.28 -3.79
N TYR A 115 14.72 9.33 -3.33
CA TYR A 115 15.56 10.51 -3.52
C TYR A 115 15.88 10.74 -5.00
N ARG A 116 16.01 9.66 -5.79
CA ARG A 116 16.15 9.75 -7.25
C ARG A 116 14.87 10.27 -7.91
N TYR A 117 13.69 9.84 -7.44
CA TYR A 117 12.40 10.36 -7.95
C TYR A 117 12.28 11.87 -7.74
N ILE A 118 12.58 12.34 -6.53
CA ILE A 118 12.53 13.77 -6.19
C ILE A 118 13.56 14.57 -7.00
N TRP A 119 14.79 14.06 -7.09
CA TRP A 119 15.86 14.68 -7.87
C TRP A 119 15.50 14.82 -9.36
N ASP A 120 14.99 13.76 -9.98
CA ASP A 120 14.59 13.81 -11.39
C ASP A 120 13.45 14.81 -11.61
N GLY A 121 12.53 14.93 -10.65
CA GLY A 121 11.52 15.99 -10.65
C GLY A 121 12.12 17.39 -10.58
N ARG A 122 13.13 17.61 -9.74
CA ARG A 122 13.88 18.88 -9.63
C ARG A 122 14.58 19.24 -10.95
N VAL A 123 15.32 18.30 -11.52
CA VAL A 123 16.05 18.49 -12.79
C VAL A 123 15.09 18.89 -13.91
N GLN A 124 13.97 18.17 -14.03
CA GLN A 124 12.92 18.49 -15.01
C GLN A 124 12.26 19.85 -14.76
N GLN A 125 12.06 20.22 -13.50
CA GLN A 125 11.45 21.51 -13.16
C GLN A 125 12.34 22.70 -13.54
N ASN A 126 13.65 22.49 -13.62
CA ASN A 126 14.62 23.45 -14.14
C ASN A 126 14.83 23.38 -15.66
N GLY A 127 13.96 22.65 -16.38
CA GLY A 127 14.00 22.57 -17.85
C GLY A 127 15.05 21.63 -18.41
N ILE A 128 15.71 20.83 -17.58
CA ILE A 128 16.75 19.89 -18.01
C ILE A 128 16.15 18.49 -18.17
N ASN A 129 16.55 17.79 -19.23
CA ASN A 129 16.16 16.42 -19.48
C ASN A 129 16.97 15.45 -18.58
N PRO A 130 16.33 14.66 -17.68
CA PRO A 130 17.02 13.80 -16.70
C PRO A 130 17.72 12.58 -17.32
N TYR A 131 17.52 12.33 -18.62
CA TYR A 131 18.24 11.30 -19.38
C TYR A 131 19.61 11.77 -19.90
N LEU A 132 19.91 13.08 -19.89
CA LEU A 132 21.16 13.61 -20.43
C LEU A 132 22.33 13.50 -19.45
N TYR A 133 22.08 13.85 -18.19
CA TYR A 133 23.14 14.02 -17.19
C TYR A 133 22.89 13.16 -15.95
N PRO A 134 23.90 12.42 -15.46
CA PRO A 134 23.84 11.80 -14.13
C PRO A 134 23.82 12.88 -13.02
N PRO A 135 23.25 12.60 -11.83
CA PRO A 135 23.23 13.53 -10.70
C PRO A 135 24.58 14.19 -10.36
N ASP A 136 25.68 13.46 -10.48
CA ASP A 136 27.04 13.96 -10.18
C ASP A 136 27.77 14.62 -11.37
N ALA A 137 27.08 14.85 -12.48
CA ALA A 137 27.61 15.64 -13.60
C ALA A 137 27.79 17.12 -13.21
N GLU A 138 28.83 17.76 -13.75
CA GLU A 138 29.16 19.17 -13.50
C GLU A 138 28.00 20.10 -13.89
N GLU A 139 27.27 19.76 -14.95
CA GLU A 139 26.11 20.53 -15.43
C GLU A 139 24.98 20.65 -14.40
N LEU A 140 24.91 19.71 -13.44
CA LEU A 140 23.90 19.69 -12.39
C LEU A 140 24.44 20.16 -11.03
N GLU A 141 25.70 20.61 -10.93
CA GLU A 141 26.34 20.97 -9.66
C GLU A 141 25.56 22.02 -8.87
N SER A 142 25.09 23.07 -9.55
CA SER A 142 24.28 24.14 -8.96
C SER A 142 22.95 23.68 -8.36
N MET A 143 22.47 22.48 -8.71
CA MET A 143 21.19 21.92 -8.22
C MET A 143 21.37 21.00 -7.02
N ARG A 144 22.60 20.67 -6.62
CA ARG A 144 22.89 19.77 -5.50
C ARG A 144 22.57 20.47 -4.19
N ASP A 145 21.86 19.78 -3.30
CA ASP A 145 21.55 20.25 -1.95
C ASP A 145 22.15 19.31 -0.90
N ASP A 146 21.98 19.65 0.37
CA ASP A 146 22.49 18.83 1.47
C ASP A 146 21.51 17.74 1.94
N LYS A 147 20.32 17.65 1.32
CA LYS A 147 19.20 16.81 1.81
C LYS A 147 18.87 15.66 0.85
N ILE A 148 18.67 15.96 -0.43
CA ILE A 148 18.28 14.99 -1.44
C ILE A 148 19.52 14.41 -2.11
N PHE A 149 20.42 15.26 -2.63
CA PHE A 149 21.56 14.83 -3.42
C PHE A 149 22.42 13.78 -2.70
N PRO A 150 22.84 13.93 -1.42
CA PRO A 150 23.71 12.97 -0.75
C PRO A 150 23.09 11.57 -0.68
N ASN A 151 21.76 11.48 -0.66
CA ASN A 151 21.02 10.24 -0.51
C ASN A 151 20.69 9.54 -1.83
N ILE A 152 20.92 10.16 -2.99
CA ILE A 152 20.64 9.54 -4.29
C ILE A 152 21.52 8.30 -4.49
N ASN A 153 20.90 7.17 -4.86
CA ASN A 153 21.57 5.97 -5.36
C ASN A 153 22.15 6.21 -6.76
N ARG A 154 23.31 5.60 -7.06
CA ARG A 154 23.90 5.58 -8.42
C ARG A 154 24.00 6.97 -9.06
N LYS A 155 24.62 7.92 -8.35
CA LYS A 155 24.76 9.32 -8.77
C LYS A 155 25.46 9.51 -10.12
N ASN A 156 26.24 8.51 -10.54
CA ASN A 156 27.01 8.47 -11.77
C ASN A 156 26.25 7.93 -12.99
N TYR A 157 24.96 7.62 -12.87
CA TYR A 157 24.13 7.14 -13.98
C TYR A 157 22.96 8.10 -14.24
N PRO A 158 22.65 8.43 -15.50
CA PRO A 158 21.39 9.07 -15.88
C PRO A 158 20.17 8.23 -15.49
N THR A 159 18.97 8.81 -15.60
CA THR A 159 17.78 8.12 -15.09
C THR A 159 17.45 6.86 -15.89
N LEU A 160 17.07 5.79 -15.18
CA LEU A 160 16.63 4.52 -15.75
C LEU A 160 15.10 4.38 -15.78
N TYR A 161 14.38 5.37 -15.23
CA TYR A 161 12.93 5.30 -15.12
C TYR A 161 12.26 5.65 -16.44
N PRO A 162 11.13 5.00 -16.79
CA PRO A 162 10.43 5.26 -18.05
C PRO A 162 9.82 6.66 -18.08
N ALA A 163 9.64 7.23 -19.28
CA ALA A 163 9.15 8.60 -19.46
C ALA A 163 7.80 8.86 -18.77
N GLY A 164 6.91 7.86 -18.72
CA GLY A 164 5.65 7.96 -17.98
C GLY A 164 5.86 8.23 -16.49
N ALA A 165 6.83 7.59 -15.84
CA ALA A 165 7.16 7.83 -14.44
C ALA A 165 7.76 9.24 -14.23
N GLN A 166 8.60 9.69 -15.17
CA GLN A 166 9.22 11.01 -15.13
C GLN A 166 8.20 12.16 -15.06
N VAL A 167 7.08 12.02 -15.79
CA VAL A 167 5.97 13.00 -15.72
C VAL A 167 5.45 13.12 -14.29
N PHE A 168 5.26 12.00 -13.59
CA PHE A 168 4.79 12.02 -12.20
C PHE A 168 5.85 12.51 -11.22
N PHE A 169 7.13 12.19 -11.44
CA PHE A 169 8.22 12.74 -10.62
C PHE A 169 8.23 14.27 -10.68
N ARG A 170 8.07 14.85 -11.87
CA ARG A 170 7.93 16.30 -12.03
C ARG A 170 6.68 16.85 -11.36
N ILE A 171 5.51 16.21 -11.55
CA ILE A 171 4.26 16.64 -10.91
C ILE A 171 4.39 16.62 -9.39
N PHE A 172 4.91 15.54 -8.80
CA PHE A 172 5.09 15.43 -7.36
C PHE A 172 6.08 16.46 -6.85
N TYR A 173 7.17 16.70 -7.57
CA TYR A 173 8.11 17.78 -7.25
C TYR A 173 7.43 19.16 -7.23
N ILE A 174 6.58 19.47 -8.22
CA ILE A 174 5.83 20.74 -8.23
C ILE A 174 4.92 20.87 -6.99
N LEU A 175 4.32 19.75 -6.55
CA LEU A 175 3.38 19.76 -5.43
C LEU A 175 4.05 19.86 -4.06
N VAL A 176 5.20 19.21 -3.87
CA VAL A 176 5.82 19.04 -2.54
C VAL A 176 7.30 19.40 -2.46
N GLY A 177 7.91 19.79 -3.58
CA GLY A 177 9.33 20.11 -3.68
C GLY A 177 10.22 18.99 -3.17
N ASP A 178 11.18 19.35 -2.33
CA ASP A 178 12.18 18.45 -1.75
C ASP A 178 11.70 17.73 -0.48
N SER A 179 10.42 17.84 -0.13
CA SER A 179 9.90 17.24 1.10
C SER A 179 9.65 15.74 0.92
N VAL A 180 10.59 14.93 1.42
CA VAL A 180 10.49 13.47 1.49
C VAL A 180 9.21 13.02 2.20
N THR A 181 8.88 13.63 3.34
CA THR A 181 7.68 13.29 4.11
C THR A 181 6.40 13.59 3.33
N ALA A 182 6.34 14.73 2.64
CA ALA A 182 5.16 15.09 1.85
C ALA A 182 5.05 14.23 0.58
N TYR A 183 6.18 13.85 -0.05
CA TYR A 183 6.20 12.86 -1.14
C TYR A 183 5.61 11.52 -0.67
N LYS A 184 6.04 11.00 0.49
CA LYS A 184 5.45 9.79 1.09
C LYS A 184 3.95 9.98 1.37
N GLY A 185 3.54 11.19 1.75
CA GLY A 185 2.13 11.56 1.88
C GLY A 185 1.33 11.39 0.58
N ILE A 186 1.87 11.82 -0.56
CA ILE A 186 1.26 11.59 -1.89
C ILE A 186 1.13 10.09 -2.17
N MET A 187 2.19 9.31 -1.95
CA MET A 187 2.18 7.87 -2.20
C MET A 187 1.15 7.14 -1.34
N VAL A 188 1.06 7.48 -0.05
CA VAL A 188 0.04 6.95 0.86
C VAL A 188 -1.36 7.38 0.43
N PHE A 189 -1.54 8.61 -0.01
CA PHE A 189 -2.83 9.07 -0.53
C PHE A 189 -3.29 8.23 -1.73
N LEU A 190 -2.41 8.00 -2.71
CA LEU A 190 -2.72 7.15 -3.88
C LEU A 190 -3.06 5.70 -3.49
N ASP A 191 -2.38 5.15 -2.49
CA ASP A 191 -2.67 3.82 -1.97
C ASP A 191 -3.99 3.76 -1.18
N ILE A 192 -4.35 4.82 -0.44
CA ILE A 192 -5.68 4.93 0.17
C ILE A 192 -6.77 4.97 -0.91
N VAL A 193 -6.58 5.73 -1.99
CA VAL A 193 -7.52 5.71 -3.11
C VAL A 193 -7.59 4.32 -3.76
N THR A 194 -6.45 3.61 -3.84
CA THR A 194 -6.39 2.21 -4.29
C THR A 194 -7.25 1.30 -3.41
N LEU A 195 -7.20 1.45 -2.08
CA LEU A 195 -8.07 0.71 -1.16
C LEU A 195 -9.56 0.94 -1.44
N LEU A 196 -9.95 2.20 -1.72
CA LEU A 196 -11.32 2.55 -2.04
C LEU A 196 -11.78 1.90 -3.36
N LEU A 197 -10.93 1.94 -4.39
CA LEU A 197 -11.20 1.32 -5.69
C LEU A 197 -11.28 -0.21 -5.59
N LEU A 198 -10.37 -0.86 -4.86
CA LEU A 198 -10.41 -2.30 -4.61
C LEU A 198 -11.67 -2.70 -3.85
N ASN A 199 -12.07 -1.95 -2.83
CA ASN A 199 -13.32 -2.20 -2.10
C ASN A 199 -14.56 -2.01 -3.00
N ALA A 200 -14.53 -1.04 -3.92
CA ALA A 200 -15.57 -0.87 -4.93
C ALA A 200 -15.60 -2.06 -5.93
N LEU A 201 -14.44 -2.55 -6.36
CA LEU A 201 -14.31 -3.73 -7.22
C LEU A 201 -14.85 -4.99 -6.52
N LEU A 202 -14.54 -5.21 -5.24
CA LEU A 202 -15.10 -6.32 -4.47
C LEU A 202 -16.64 -6.31 -4.51
N ARG A 203 -17.26 -5.13 -4.34
CA ARG A 203 -18.71 -4.96 -4.45
C ARG A 203 -19.21 -5.27 -5.85
N VAL A 204 -18.53 -4.79 -6.87
CA VAL A 204 -18.91 -4.95 -8.29
C VAL A 204 -18.90 -6.43 -8.71
N PHE A 205 -17.97 -7.22 -8.18
CA PHE A 205 -17.84 -8.66 -8.43
C PHE A 205 -18.59 -9.55 -7.42
N GLY A 206 -19.32 -8.98 -6.46
CA GLY A 206 -20.10 -9.75 -5.49
C GLY A 206 -19.27 -10.46 -4.42
N PHE A 207 -18.01 -10.07 -4.22
CA PHE A 207 -17.18 -10.59 -3.13
C PHE A 207 -17.50 -9.90 -1.79
N LYS A 208 -17.30 -10.61 -0.68
CA LYS A 208 -17.38 -10.02 0.66
C LYS A 208 -16.36 -8.88 0.79
N LYS A 209 -16.80 -7.70 1.23
CA LYS A 209 -15.94 -6.51 1.36
C LYS A 209 -14.78 -6.70 2.34
N SER A 210 -14.95 -7.53 3.37
CA SER A 210 -13.91 -7.88 4.33
C SER A 210 -12.67 -8.52 3.71
N ARG A 211 -12.77 -9.09 2.50
CA ARG A 211 -11.62 -9.58 1.73
C ARG A 211 -10.60 -8.49 1.36
N ILE A 212 -10.97 -7.21 1.49
CA ILE A 212 -10.03 -6.09 1.32
C ILE A 212 -8.81 -6.22 2.25
N ILE A 213 -8.92 -6.94 3.36
CA ILE A 213 -7.82 -7.21 4.30
C ILE A 213 -6.58 -7.79 3.62
N ILE A 214 -6.74 -8.58 2.55
CA ILE A 214 -5.64 -9.21 1.80
C ILE A 214 -4.67 -8.14 1.26
N TYR A 215 -5.20 -7.02 0.78
CA TYR A 215 -4.36 -5.91 0.32
C TYR A 215 -4.10 -4.92 1.45
N ALA A 216 -5.13 -4.58 2.22
CA ALA A 216 -5.08 -3.50 3.20
C ALA A 216 -4.04 -3.70 4.30
N TRP A 217 -3.83 -4.94 4.74
CA TRP A 217 -2.92 -5.28 5.85
C TRP A 217 -1.63 -5.96 5.39
N ASN A 218 -1.39 -6.06 4.08
CA ASN A 218 -0.17 -6.69 3.57
C ASN A 218 1.06 -5.85 3.95
N PRO A 219 1.99 -6.38 4.78
CA PRO A 219 3.14 -5.62 5.24
C PRO A 219 4.06 -5.19 4.09
N LEU A 220 4.18 -5.99 3.02
CA LEU A 220 4.97 -5.62 1.85
C LEU A 220 4.44 -4.36 1.17
N VAL A 221 3.12 -4.29 0.97
CA VAL A 221 2.46 -3.11 0.39
C VAL A 221 2.65 -1.89 1.29
N ILE A 222 2.47 -2.08 2.60
CA ILE A 222 2.57 -1.00 3.57
C ILE A 222 4.00 -0.45 3.64
N PHE A 223 5.03 -1.30 3.75
CA PHE A 223 6.41 -0.85 3.78
C PHE A 223 6.81 -0.18 2.47
N GLU A 224 6.56 -0.81 1.31
CA GLU A 224 7.04 -0.22 0.06
C GLU A 224 6.39 1.11 -0.28
N ILE A 225 5.11 1.26 0.00
CA ILE A 225 4.43 2.52 -0.31
C ILE A 225 4.66 3.53 0.81
N ALA A 226 4.31 3.20 2.05
CA ALA A 226 4.23 4.17 3.14
C ALA A 226 5.59 4.44 3.81
N TYR A 227 6.50 3.46 3.82
CA TYR A 227 7.85 3.65 4.35
C TYR A 227 8.82 4.06 3.25
N SER A 228 8.93 3.30 2.16
CA SER A 228 9.93 3.50 1.11
C SER A 228 9.52 4.54 0.06
N GLY A 229 8.23 4.85 -0.09
CA GLY A 229 7.76 5.82 -1.10
C GLY A 229 7.93 5.32 -2.54
N HIS A 230 7.89 4.01 -2.75
CA HIS A 230 8.22 3.39 -4.03
C HIS A 230 7.18 3.68 -5.12
N LEU A 231 7.66 3.91 -6.35
CA LEU A 231 6.85 4.23 -7.54
C LEU A 231 5.74 3.20 -7.78
N GLU A 232 5.93 1.95 -7.36
CA GLU A 232 4.98 0.85 -7.45
C GLU A 232 3.61 1.21 -6.89
N GLY A 233 3.52 2.06 -5.85
CA GLY A 233 2.24 2.55 -5.33
C GLY A 233 1.41 3.30 -6.38
N LEU A 234 2.06 4.16 -7.18
CA LEU A 234 1.43 4.86 -8.30
C LEU A 234 1.03 3.88 -9.41
N THR A 235 1.90 2.93 -9.75
CA THR A 235 1.63 1.92 -10.78
C THR A 235 0.40 1.08 -10.42
N VAL A 236 0.31 0.61 -9.17
CA VAL A 236 -0.84 -0.16 -8.69
C VAL A 236 -2.10 0.69 -8.69
N PHE A 237 -2.03 1.96 -8.26
CA PHE A 237 -3.16 2.88 -8.32
C PHE A 237 -3.71 3.02 -9.75
N LEU A 238 -2.84 3.34 -10.72
CA LEU A 238 -3.25 3.53 -12.12
C LEU A 238 -3.85 2.23 -12.70
N MET A 239 -3.24 1.09 -12.41
CA MET A 239 -3.73 -0.21 -12.84
C MET A 239 -5.13 -0.52 -12.28
N VAL A 240 -5.32 -0.36 -10.97
CA VAL A 240 -6.61 -0.63 -10.31
C VAL A 240 -7.68 0.36 -10.77
N ALA A 241 -7.32 1.63 -10.96
CA ALA A 241 -8.21 2.65 -11.53
C ALA A 241 -8.67 2.27 -12.95
N ALA A 242 -7.73 1.86 -13.81
CA ALA A 242 -8.06 1.42 -15.17
C ALA A 242 -9.00 0.21 -15.16
N ILE A 243 -8.77 -0.79 -14.31
CA ILE A 243 -9.65 -1.95 -14.14
C ILE A 243 -11.03 -1.51 -13.69
N TYR A 244 -11.12 -0.65 -12.66
CA TYR A 244 -12.39 -0.15 -12.15
C TYR A 244 -13.19 0.58 -13.23
N LEU A 245 -12.57 1.53 -13.94
CA LEU A 245 -13.21 2.28 -15.02
C LEU A 245 -13.69 1.37 -16.15
N SER A 246 -12.89 0.37 -16.54
CA SER A 246 -13.27 -0.62 -17.56
C SER A 246 -14.51 -1.43 -17.15
N VAL A 247 -14.57 -1.89 -15.90
CA VAL A 247 -15.70 -2.70 -15.42
C VAL A 247 -16.99 -1.88 -15.33
N ILE A 248 -16.93 -0.64 -14.82
CA ILE A 248 -18.14 0.20 -14.74
C ILE A 248 -18.62 0.65 -16.12
N HIS A 249 -17.71 0.85 -17.07
CA HIS A 249 -18.06 1.18 -18.45
C HIS A 249 -18.80 0.02 -19.15
N LYS A 250 -18.30 -1.22 -19.00
CA LYS A 250 -18.98 -2.42 -19.55
C LYS A 250 -20.36 -2.64 -18.94
N LYS A 251 -20.53 -2.45 -17.62
CA LYS A 251 -21.86 -2.54 -16.98
C LYS A 251 -22.83 -1.52 -17.57
N LYS A 252 -22.36 -0.31 -17.84
CA LYS A 252 -23.17 0.73 -18.49
C LYS A 252 -23.63 0.30 -19.89
N ILE A 253 -22.74 -0.23 -20.73
CA ILE A 253 -23.09 -0.72 -22.09
C ILE A 253 -24.02 -1.93 -22.07
N GLY A 254 -23.80 -2.89 -21.17
CA GLY A 254 -24.64 -4.09 -21.03
C GLY A 254 -26.09 -3.76 -20.67
N ASN A 255 -26.30 -2.69 -19.88
CA ASN A 255 -27.64 -2.19 -19.57
C ASN A 255 -28.34 -1.52 -20.77
N TYR A 256 -27.61 -1.01 -21.77
CA TYR A 256 -28.20 -0.45 -22.99
C TYR A 256 -28.54 -1.52 -24.06
N HIS A 257 -27.96 -2.73 -23.99
CA HIS A 257 -28.18 -3.80 -24.96
C HIS A 257 -29.32 -4.77 -24.59
N VAL A 258 -29.99 -4.58 -23.45
CA VAL A 258 -31.23 -5.28 -23.12
C VAL A 258 -32.42 -4.39 -23.51
N GLY A 259 -32.63 -4.21 -24.82
CA GLY A 259 -33.88 -3.69 -25.34
C GLY A 259 -35.03 -4.67 -25.04
N PRO A 260 -36.30 -4.22 -25.04
CA PRO A 260 -37.43 -5.08 -24.68
C PRO A 260 -37.45 -6.27 -25.62
N ARG A 261 -37.32 -7.50 -25.09
CA ARG A 261 -37.77 -8.69 -25.81
C ARG A 261 -39.27 -8.52 -25.98
N SER A 262 -39.68 -8.09 -27.16
CA SER A 262 -41.06 -8.17 -27.61
C SER A 262 -41.54 -9.60 -27.43
N ARG A 263 -42.45 -9.82 -26.49
CA ARG A 263 -43.25 -11.04 -26.45
C ARG A 263 -44.20 -10.97 -27.64
N GLY A 264 -43.87 -11.70 -28.69
CA GLY A 264 -44.81 -12.15 -29.71
C GLY A 264 -45.32 -13.53 -29.32
#